data_AF-A0A821ASH5-F1
#
_entry.id   AF-A0A821ASH5-F1
#
_cell.length_a   1.000
_cell.length_b   1.000
_cell.length_c   1.000
_cell.angle_alpha   90.00
_cell.angle_beta   90.00
_cell.angle_gamma   90.00
#
_symmetry.space_group_name_H-M   'P 1'
#
loop_
_entity.id
_entity.type
_entity.pdbx_description
1 polymer ?
#
loop_
_entity_poly.entity_id
_entity_poly.type
_entity_poly.pdbx_seq_one_letter_code
_entity_poly.pdbx_strand_id
1 'polypeptide(L)'
;KAAGLNTIETYVPWNLHEPQRGNYQFGEGLTDLVSFLKLIHEHEMFTIIRPSGYICAEWDWGGLPSWLLRDETMRVRSIHPGFLEALQNYYSRLLPILVEYQYNRHGAGSIIAFQIENEYGSYGNDANYLKALHEMYIKYGLNEILLTSDGPKYLSAGSLDDVWATVNFQRRATENIKYLRRFRPKHHIMITEYWTGWFDYWAGKHQTGAITPYDAKAFETDLEGILLLSEEEISINFYMFFGGTNFVFTSGAHHFPFRQYKPLVTSYDYDAPLNEAGDPTPKYYAIRRVLEKFYSKHPELYVLNNDRSHKYGHSLPTIPPSSTKTSYGTIQISGYKTFEQILADDLLTVTTKLTNGPKSMEQLSVNNKSGASQGFILYTVKDILSLTKGLACQVTVTAVADNAVVLANGQAIFQSLPSINQFQFDLPAKTKKLVDSSRKYGSYQFWSDARSQSKGSS
;
A
#
# COMPACT_ATOMS: atom_id res chain seq x y z
N LYS A 1 -17.59 -12.26 -7.29
CA LYS A 1 -18.48 -13.34 -7.78
C LYS A 1 -19.33 -12.96 -8.99
N ALA A 2 -20.27 -12.00 -8.91
CA ALA A 2 -21.23 -11.74 -9.99
C ALA A 2 -20.58 -11.38 -11.35
N ALA A 3 -19.37 -10.82 -11.38
CA ALA A 3 -18.64 -10.61 -12.64
C ALA A 3 -18.21 -11.90 -13.35
N GLY A 4 -18.32 -13.08 -12.70
CA GLY A 4 -17.83 -14.37 -13.18
C GLY A 4 -16.50 -14.79 -12.57
N LEU A 5 -15.93 -13.98 -11.67
CA LEU A 5 -14.69 -14.33 -10.96
C LEU A 5 -14.92 -15.43 -9.94
N ASN A 6 -13.98 -16.38 -9.90
CA ASN A 6 -13.95 -17.51 -8.98
C ASN A 6 -13.01 -17.32 -7.78
N THR A 7 -12.09 -16.34 -7.84
CA THR A 7 -11.01 -16.15 -6.88
C THR A 7 -10.91 -14.69 -6.47
N ILE A 8 -10.63 -14.43 -5.20
CA ILE A 8 -10.20 -13.12 -4.68
C ILE A 8 -8.71 -13.20 -4.36
N GLU A 9 -7.96 -12.20 -4.77
CA GLU A 9 -6.57 -12.02 -4.35
C GLU A 9 -6.48 -10.84 -3.37
N THR A 10 -5.67 -10.95 -2.33
CA THR A 10 -5.38 -9.81 -1.46
C THR A 10 -3.97 -9.84 -0.87
N TYR A 11 -3.40 -8.65 -0.70
CA TYR A 11 -2.22 -8.40 0.14
C TYR A 11 -2.55 -8.41 1.63
N VAL A 12 -1.51 -8.53 2.46
CA VAL A 12 -1.61 -8.36 3.92
C VAL A 12 -0.60 -7.28 4.37
N PRO A 13 -1.02 -6.01 4.56
CA PRO A 13 -0.10 -4.92 4.90
C PRO A 13 0.46 -5.10 6.31
N TRP A 14 1.75 -5.42 6.44
CA TRP A 14 2.38 -5.68 7.74
C TRP A 14 2.23 -4.49 8.71
N ASN A 15 2.41 -3.26 8.25
CA ASN A 15 2.27 -2.05 9.08
C ASN A 15 0.87 -1.85 9.66
N LEU A 16 -0.17 -2.34 9.00
CA LEU A 16 -1.54 -2.31 9.49
C LEU A 16 -1.74 -3.34 10.61
N HIS A 17 -1.09 -4.50 10.48
CA HIS A 17 -1.21 -5.62 11.42
C HIS A 17 -0.19 -5.59 12.56
N GLU A 18 0.89 -4.80 12.47
CA GLU A 18 1.88 -4.57 13.54
C GLU A 18 2.30 -3.08 13.58
N PRO A 19 1.36 -2.15 13.90
CA PRO A 19 1.63 -0.72 13.90
C PRO A 19 2.67 -0.28 14.95
N GLN A 20 2.84 -1.09 16.01
CA GLN A 20 3.91 -0.95 17.00
C GLN A 20 4.60 -2.31 17.15
N ARG A 21 5.92 -2.31 17.34
CA ARG A 21 6.71 -3.55 17.43
C ARG A 21 6.15 -4.46 18.53
N GLY A 22 5.76 -5.67 18.17
CA GLY A 22 5.18 -6.69 19.05
C GLY A 22 3.67 -6.54 19.34
N ASN A 23 3.00 -5.51 18.81
CA ASN A 23 1.56 -5.30 18.98
C ASN A 23 0.80 -5.68 17.71
N TYR A 24 0.22 -6.88 17.71
CA TYR A 24 -0.41 -7.46 16.53
C TYR A 24 -1.94 -7.28 16.52
N GLN A 25 -2.52 -6.98 15.34
CA GLN A 25 -3.95 -6.74 15.16
C GLN A 25 -4.50 -7.57 13.99
N PHE A 26 -5.48 -8.45 14.24
CA PHE A 26 -6.05 -9.34 13.21
C PHE A 26 -7.57 -9.56 13.31
N GLY A 27 -8.26 -8.87 14.22
CA GLY A 27 -9.62 -9.27 14.63
C GLY A 27 -10.66 -8.17 14.73
N GLU A 28 -10.33 -6.92 14.41
CA GLU A 28 -11.29 -5.81 14.50
C GLU A 28 -11.13 -4.82 13.35
N GLY A 29 -12.27 -4.28 12.88
CA GLY A 29 -12.32 -3.23 11.86
C GLY A 29 -11.55 -3.61 10.60
N LEU A 30 -10.70 -2.69 10.12
CA LEU A 30 -9.87 -2.89 8.92
C LEU A 30 -8.82 -4.01 9.06
N THR A 31 -8.55 -4.49 10.28
CA THR A 31 -7.56 -5.54 10.54
C THR A 31 -8.16 -6.94 10.62
N ASP A 32 -9.50 -7.08 10.53
CA ASP A 32 -10.19 -8.36 10.67
C ASP A 32 -10.06 -9.25 9.41
N LEU A 33 -8.85 -9.80 9.25
CA LEU A 33 -8.50 -10.70 8.16
C LEU A 33 -9.31 -12.01 8.23
N VAL A 34 -9.61 -12.48 9.43
CA VAL A 34 -10.35 -13.73 9.66
C VAL A 34 -11.76 -13.63 9.10
N SER A 35 -12.49 -12.55 9.41
CA SER A 35 -13.84 -12.36 8.89
C SER A 35 -13.83 -12.19 7.37
N PHE A 36 -12.81 -11.52 6.81
CA PHE A 36 -12.67 -11.40 5.35
C PHE A 36 -12.49 -12.77 4.67
N LEU A 37 -11.61 -13.63 5.20
CA LEU A 37 -11.38 -14.98 4.68
C LEU A 37 -12.63 -15.86 4.77
N LYS A 38 -13.35 -15.80 5.90
CA LYS A 38 -14.63 -16.51 6.07
C LYS A 38 -15.66 -16.05 5.04
N LEU A 39 -15.78 -14.74 4.81
CA LEU A 39 -16.72 -14.17 3.85
C LEU A 39 -16.43 -14.67 2.42
N ILE A 40 -15.15 -14.75 2.02
CA ILE A 40 -14.78 -15.28 0.70
C ILE A 40 -15.19 -16.75 0.57
N HIS A 41 -14.93 -17.56 1.62
CA HIS A 41 -15.32 -18.96 1.65
C HIS A 41 -16.85 -19.15 1.61
N GLU A 42 -17.61 -18.37 2.39
CA GLU A 42 -19.09 -18.38 2.39
C GLU A 42 -19.69 -18.04 1.02
N HIS A 43 -19.02 -17.17 0.26
CA HIS A 43 -19.38 -16.87 -1.14
C HIS A 43 -18.81 -17.86 -2.16
N GLU A 44 -18.29 -18.99 -1.70
CA GLU A 44 -17.77 -20.10 -2.50
C GLU A 44 -16.71 -19.63 -3.50
N MET A 45 -15.89 -18.66 -3.12
CA MET A 45 -14.74 -18.21 -3.90
C MET A 45 -13.45 -18.83 -3.34
N PHE A 46 -12.44 -18.94 -4.19
CA PHE A 46 -11.07 -19.23 -3.77
C PHE A 46 -10.37 -17.94 -3.36
N THR A 47 -9.22 -18.09 -2.70
CA THR A 47 -8.39 -16.97 -2.28
C THR A 47 -6.93 -17.20 -2.63
N ILE A 48 -6.26 -16.16 -3.10
CA ILE A 48 -4.80 -16.09 -3.18
C ILE A 48 -4.36 -15.03 -2.19
N ILE A 49 -3.44 -15.35 -1.29
CA ILE A 49 -2.92 -14.40 -0.31
C ILE A 49 -1.49 -14.02 -0.69
N ARG A 50 -1.16 -12.74 -0.60
CA ARG A 50 0.19 -12.21 -0.79
C ARG A 50 0.70 -11.66 0.54
N PRO A 51 1.15 -12.52 1.48
CA PRO A 51 1.43 -12.13 2.86
C PRO A 51 2.84 -11.58 3.06
N SER A 52 3.55 -11.29 1.98
CA SER A 52 4.91 -10.77 1.99
C SER A 52 5.03 -9.52 2.86
N GLY A 53 6.10 -9.42 3.66
CA GLY A 53 6.31 -8.23 4.50
C GLY A 53 6.38 -6.92 3.72
N TYR A 54 6.84 -6.95 2.47
CA TYR A 54 6.70 -5.86 1.51
C TYR A 54 5.71 -6.24 0.40
N ILE A 55 4.74 -5.37 0.14
CA ILE A 55 3.65 -5.57 -0.82
C ILE A 55 3.63 -4.53 -1.94
N CYS A 56 4.44 -3.45 -1.85
CA CYS A 56 4.30 -2.27 -2.70
C CYS A 56 2.89 -1.67 -2.59
N ALA A 57 1.98 -2.09 -3.47
CA ALA A 57 0.54 -1.84 -3.44
C ALA A 57 0.14 -0.36 -3.35
N GLU A 58 1.04 0.56 -3.71
CA GLU A 58 0.80 1.99 -3.53
C GLU A 58 0.41 2.38 -2.09
N TRP A 59 0.82 1.56 -1.12
CA TRP A 59 0.50 1.67 0.30
C TRP A 59 1.68 2.29 1.06
N ASP A 60 1.39 2.88 2.23
CA ASP A 60 2.40 3.52 3.08
C ASP A 60 3.57 2.55 3.32
N TRP A 61 4.75 3.04 2.94
CA TRP A 61 6.03 2.33 2.90
C TRP A 61 5.98 0.88 2.37
N GLY A 62 5.10 0.62 1.40
CA GLY A 62 4.95 -0.70 0.79
C GLY A 62 4.49 -1.77 1.77
N GLY A 63 3.77 -1.38 2.83
CA GLY A 63 3.29 -2.28 3.88
C GLY A 63 4.30 -2.53 4.99
N LEU A 64 5.54 -2.05 4.90
CA LEU A 64 6.54 -2.22 5.94
C LEU A 64 6.23 -1.31 7.16
N PRO A 65 6.42 -1.78 8.40
CA PRO A 65 6.17 -0.95 9.57
C PRO A 65 7.33 0.00 9.87
N SER A 66 7.04 1.31 9.98
CA SER A 66 8.05 2.38 10.13
C SER A 66 9.03 2.19 11.29
N TRP A 67 8.66 1.44 12.33
CA TRP A 67 9.54 1.16 13.46
C TRP A 67 10.80 0.38 13.07
N LEU A 68 10.85 -0.26 11.90
CA LEU A 68 12.07 -0.83 11.32
C LEU A 68 13.15 0.23 11.07
N LEU A 69 12.76 1.46 10.76
CA LEU A 69 13.67 2.59 10.50
C LEU A 69 14.37 3.12 11.75
N ARG A 70 14.03 2.56 12.92
CA ARG A 70 14.72 2.87 14.16
C ARG A 70 16.14 2.34 14.20
N ASP A 71 16.37 1.22 13.52
CA ASP A 71 17.70 0.70 13.27
C ASP A 71 18.28 1.43 12.05
N GLU A 72 19.24 2.32 12.30
CA GLU A 72 19.88 3.12 11.25
C GLU A 72 20.68 2.27 10.25
N THR A 73 20.97 1.01 10.59
CA THR A 73 21.66 0.06 9.72
C THR A 73 20.71 -0.85 8.92
N MET A 74 19.40 -0.70 9.13
CA MET A 74 18.36 -1.54 8.55
C MET A 74 18.47 -1.62 7.03
N ARG A 75 18.45 -2.85 6.50
CA ARG A 75 18.32 -3.12 5.07
C ARG A 75 17.09 -3.99 4.86
N VAL A 76 15.96 -3.35 4.54
CA VAL A 76 14.71 -4.04 4.22
C VAL A 76 14.86 -4.87 2.96
N ARG A 77 14.00 -5.88 2.79
CA ARG A 77 13.97 -6.77 1.61
C ARG A 77 15.33 -7.44 1.31
N SER A 78 16.03 -7.82 2.37
CA SER A 78 17.37 -8.43 2.30
C SER A 78 17.57 -9.48 3.40
N ILE A 79 18.73 -10.15 3.40
CA ILE A 79 19.15 -11.06 4.47
C ILE A 79 19.67 -10.37 5.74
N HIS A 80 19.41 -9.08 5.93
CA HIS A 80 19.81 -8.36 7.14
C HIS A 80 19.23 -9.06 8.39
N PRO A 81 20.05 -9.44 9.39
CA PRO A 81 19.59 -10.22 10.54
C PRO A 81 18.41 -9.58 11.28
N GLY A 82 18.47 -8.27 11.52
CA GLY A 82 17.38 -7.54 12.18
C GLY A 82 16.09 -7.49 11.36
N PHE A 83 16.18 -7.53 10.04
CA PHE A 83 15.01 -7.58 9.16
C PHE A 83 14.39 -8.99 9.15
N LEU A 84 15.23 -10.03 9.01
CA LEU A 84 14.77 -11.42 9.05
C LEU A 84 14.15 -11.79 10.40
N GLU A 85 14.71 -11.32 11.52
CA GLU A 85 14.12 -11.50 12.86
C GLU A 85 12.74 -10.84 12.95
N ALA A 86 12.62 -9.59 12.47
CA ALA A 86 11.35 -8.88 12.46
C ALA A 86 10.28 -9.61 11.62
N LEU A 87 10.64 -10.06 10.41
CA LEU A 87 9.77 -10.87 9.56
C LEU A 87 9.37 -12.19 10.23
N GLN A 88 10.33 -12.87 10.86
CA GLN A 88 10.06 -14.13 11.54
C GLN A 88 9.06 -13.95 12.68
N ASN A 89 9.16 -12.86 13.45
CA ASN A 89 8.22 -12.52 14.51
C ASN A 89 6.84 -12.23 13.94
N TYR A 90 6.74 -11.43 12.88
CA TYR A 90 5.48 -11.16 12.19
C TYR A 90 4.82 -12.43 11.64
N TYR A 91 5.57 -13.24 10.90
CA TYR A 91 5.07 -14.50 10.33
C TYR A 91 4.71 -15.53 11.38
N SER A 92 5.35 -15.53 12.56
CA SER A 92 4.95 -16.38 13.68
C SER A 92 3.54 -16.09 14.19
N ARG A 93 2.97 -14.92 13.84
CA ARG A 93 1.61 -14.51 14.21
C ARG A 93 0.64 -14.63 13.04
N LEU A 94 1.02 -14.11 11.87
CA LEU A 94 0.16 -14.11 10.69
C LEU A 94 -0.05 -15.52 10.13
N LEU A 95 1.03 -16.28 9.88
CA LEU A 95 0.94 -17.50 9.09
C LEU A 95 0.10 -18.59 9.77
N PRO A 96 0.16 -18.81 11.10
CA PRO A 96 -0.75 -19.74 11.77
C PRO A 96 -2.23 -19.41 11.56
N ILE A 97 -2.61 -18.13 11.44
CA ILE A 97 -3.99 -17.74 11.10
C ILE A 97 -4.32 -18.22 9.68
N LEU A 98 -3.45 -17.93 8.71
CA LEU A 98 -3.65 -18.32 7.31
C LEU A 98 -3.71 -19.84 7.12
N VAL A 99 -2.96 -20.60 7.93
CA VAL A 99 -2.94 -22.07 7.90
C VAL A 99 -4.32 -22.66 8.16
N GLU A 100 -5.14 -22.05 9.01
CA GLU A 100 -6.51 -22.51 9.30
C GLU A 100 -7.48 -22.31 8.12
N TYR A 101 -7.14 -21.45 7.15
CA TYR A 101 -7.97 -21.11 6.00
C TYR A 101 -7.45 -21.66 4.67
N GLN A 102 -6.48 -22.57 4.70
CA GLN A 102 -6.00 -23.28 3.51
C GLN A 102 -7.05 -24.25 2.96
N TYR A 103 -7.12 -24.37 1.64
CA TYR A 103 -8.06 -25.23 0.94
C TYR A 103 -7.72 -26.73 1.10
N ASN A 104 -6.44 -27.08 1.15
CA ASN A 104 -5.92 -28.44 1.33
C ASN A 104 -6.30 -29.09 2.67
N ARG A 105 -6.79 -28.30 3.64
CA ARG A 105 -7.33 -28.78 4.92
C ARG A 105 -8.77 -29.23 4.74
N HIS A 106 -8.98 -30.15 3.81
CA HIS A 106 -10.28 -30.73 3.47
C HIS A 106 -11.35 -29.70 3.05
N GLY A 107 -10.94 -28.60 2.42
CA GLY A 107 -11.84 -27.53 2.00
C GLY A 107 -12.34 -26.64 3.14
N ALA A 108 -11.73 -26.70 4.33
CA ALA A 108 -12.12 -25.89 5.49
C ALA A 108 -11.92 -24.38 5.29
N GLY A 109 -11.09 -23.99 4.32
CA GLY A 109 -10.94 -22.60 3.90
C GLY A 109 -10.88 -22.45 2.38
N SER A 110 -10.60 -21.24 1.92
CA SER A 110 -10.61 -20.86 0.51
C SER A 110 -9.22 -20.63 -0.08
N ILE A 111 -8.15 -20.60 0.73
CA ILE A 111 -6.83 -20.19 0.25
C ILE A 111 -6.18 -21.33 -0.55
N ILE A 112 -5.84 -21.06 -1.81
CA ILE A 112 -5.26 -22.03 -2.76
C ILE A 112 -3.83 -21.71 -3.19
N ALA A 113 -3.35 -20.50 -2.89
CA ALA A 113 -1.96 -20.12 -3.17
C ALA A 113 -1.48 -18.97 -2.28
N PHE A 114 -0.16 -18.92 -2.10
CA PHE A 114 0.54 -17.82 -1.44
C PHE A 114 1.65 -17.27 -2.30
N GLN A 115 1.80 -15.95 -2.32
CA GLN A 115 2.95 -15.32 -2.98
C GLN A 115 4.13 -15.11 -2.03
N ILE A 116 5.33 -15.45 -2.50
CA ILE A 116 6.60 -15.11 -1.87
C ILE A 116 7.10 -13.78 -2.45
N GLU A 117 7.39 -12.84 -1.55
CA GLU A 117 7.82 -11.48 -1.90
C GLU A 117 6.83 -10.76 -2.83
N ASN A 118 7.24 -9.65 -3.44
CA ASN A 118 6.48 -8.85 -4.36
C ASN A 118 7.40 -8.13 -5.37
N GLU A 119 7.39 -8.59 -6.62
CA GLU A 119 8.22 -8.04 -7.70
C GLU A 119 9.68 -7.85 -7.26
N TYR A 120 10.26 -8.87 -6.63
CA TYR A 120 11.58 -8.77 -6.04
C TYR A 120 12.64 -8.42 -7.08
N GLY A 121 12.50 -8.90 -8.31
CA GLY A 121 13.43 -8.62 -9.39
C GLY A 121 13.48 -7.13 -9.80
N SER A 122 12.44 -6.36 -9.47
CA SER A 122 12.42 -4.90 -9.64
C SER A 122 13.20 -4.16 -8.56
N TYR A 123 13.61 -4.85 -7.49
CA TYR A 123 14.35 -4.29 -6.35
C TYR A 123 15.76 -4.84 -6.22
N GLY A 124 15.91 -6.17 -6.31
CA GLY A 124 17.17 -6.87 -6.07
C GLY A 124 17.20 -8.22 -6.76
N ASN A 125 18.25 -9.00 -6.47
CA ASN A 125 18.49 -10.31 -7.07
C ASN A 125 19.10 -11.31 -6.07
N ASP A 126 18.90 -11.09 -4.76
CA ASP A 126 19.38 -11.98 -3.71
C ASP A 126 18.43 -13.17 -3.51
N ALA A 127 18.74 -14.29 -4.15
CA ALA A 127 17.98 -15.52 -4.01
C ALA A 127 17.98 -16.09 -2.58
N ASN A 128 18.96 -15.75 -1.73
CA ASN A 128 18.98 -16.23 -0.34
C ASN A 128 17.87 -15.58 0.49
N TYR A 129 17.55 -14.31 0.22
CA TYR A 129 16.42 -13.66 0.86
C TYR A 129 15.09 -14.33 0.47
N LEU A 130 14.87 -14.59 -0.82
CA LEU A 130 13.67 -15.31 -1.29
C LEU A 130 13.57 -16.71 -0.67
N LYS A 131 14.68 -17.45 -0.58
CA LYS A 131 14.74 -18.76 0.09
C LYS A 131 14.40 -18.66 1.57
N ALA A 132 14.88 -17.64 2.28
CA ALA A 132 14.54 -17.44 3.68
C ALA A 132 13.03 -17.22 3.88
N LEU A 133 12.37 -16.46 3.00
CA LEU A 133 10.92 -16.29 3.03
C LEU A 133 10.19 -17.61 2.78
N HIS A 134 10.61 -18.35 1.74
CA HIS A 134 10.09 -19.67 1.42
C HIS A 134 10.20 -20.62 2.63
N GLU A 135 11.37 -20.70 3.26
CA GLU A 135 11.60 -21.52 4.45
C GLU A 135 10.71 -21.11 5.62
N MET A 136 10.48 -19.81 5.85
CA MET A 136 9.55 -19.35 6.88
C MET A 136 8.11 -19.78 6.58
N TYR A 137 7.67 -19.68 5.32
CA TYR A 137 6.32 -20.10 4.92
C TYR A 137 6.09 -21.59 5.21
N ILE A 138 7.02 -22.44 4.78
CA ILE A 138 6.96 -23.89 5.05
C ILE A 138 7.06 -24.18 6.55
N LYS A 139 8.00 -23.54 7.26
CA LYS A 139 8.19 -23.72 8.71
C LYS A 139 6.93 -23.45 9.51
N TYR A 140 6.15 -22.43 9.13
CA TYR A 140 4.91 -22.07 9.82
C TYR A 140 3.66 -22.76 9.27
N GLY A 141 3.81 -23.72 8.37
CA GLY A 141 2.74 -24.66 7.99
C GLY A 141 1.95 -24.30 6.73
N LEU A 142 2.42 -23.33 5.93
CA LEU A 142 1.85 -23.12 4.60
C LEU A 142 2.14 -24.35 3.72
N ASN A 143 1.10 -24.86 3.07
CA ASN A 143 1.11 -26.08 2.28
C ASN A 143 0.20 -25.97 1.04
N GLU A 144 0.03 -24.75 0.52
CA GLU A 144 -0.63 -24.51 -0.77
C GLU A 144 0.41 -24.20 -1.85
N ILE A 145 -0.06 -23.91 -3.06
CA ILE A 145 0.81 -23.48 -4.16
C ILE A 145 1.56 -22.20 -3.73
N LEU A 146 2.89 -22.22 -3.86
CA LEU A 146 3.72 -21.03 -3.69
C LEU A 146 4.04 -20.44 -5.06
N LEU A 147 3.94 -19.12 -5.18
CA LEU A 147 4.24 -18.39 -6.41
C LEU A 147 5.11 -17.16 -6.17
N THR A 148 5.78 -16.69 -7.23
CA THR A 148 6.46 -15.38 -7.29
C THR A 148 5.93 -14.62 -8.50
N SER A 149 5.80 -13.30 -8.40
CA SER A 149 5.31 -12.46 -9.51
C SER A 149 6.29 -11.34 -9.84
N ASP A 150 6.63 -11.17 -11.11
CA ASP A 150 7.47 -10.07 -11.58
C ASP A 150 7.05 -9.58 -12.97
N GLY A 151 7.45 -8.35 -13.31
CA GLY A 151 7.47 -7.92 -14.70
C GLY A 151 8.39 -8.81 -15.56
N PRO A 152 8.13 -8.97 -16.86
CA PRO A 152 8.80 -9.96 -17.71
C PRO A 152 10.34 -9.81 -17.73
N LYS A 153 10.86 -8.59 -17.60
CA LYS A 153 12.31 -8.33 -17.59
C LYS A 153 13.01 -8.69 -16.27
N TYR A 154 12.23 -8.89 -15.20
CA TYR A 154 12.72 -9.04 -13.83
C TYR A 154 12.55 -10.47 -13.30
N LEU A 155 11.87 -11.34 -14.05
CA LEU A 155 11.59 -12.74 -13.70
C LEU A 155 12.84 -13.51 -13.23
N SER A 156 13.99 -13.35 -13.89
CA SER A 156 15.20 -14.08 -13.52
C SER A 156 15.76 -13.71 -12.15
N ALA A 157 15.52 -12.48 -11.68
CA ALA A 157 15.99 -11.99 -10.40
C ALA A 157 14.98 -12.18 -9.26
N GLY A 158 13.68 -12.19 -9.58
CA GLY A 158 12.60 -12.30 -8.59
C GLY A 158 11.98 -13.70 -8.42
N SER A 159 12.40 -14.69 -9.22
CA SER A 159 11.88 -16.07 -9.14
C SER A 159 12.81 -17.03 -8.39
N LEU A 160 12.21 -18.07 -7.81
CA LEU A 160 12.90 -19.29 -7.36
C LEU A 160 12.66 -20.44 -8.34
N ASP A 161 13.54 -21.44 -8.35
CA ASP A 161 13.48 -22.54 -9.32
C ASP A 161 12.31 -23.50 -9.12
N ASP A 162 12.00 -23.83 -7.87
CA ASP A 162 10.94 -24.77 -7.49
C ASP A 162 9.63 -24.07 -7.11
N VAL A 163 9.50 -22.78 -7.43
CA VAL A 163 8.32 -21.96 -7.10
C VAL A 163 7.65 -21.49 -8.39
N TRP A 164 6.31 -21.45 -8.40
CA TRP A 164 5.56 -21.08 -9.59
C TRP A 164 5.78 -19.60 -9.96
N ALA A 165 6.63 -19.33 -10.96
CA ALA A 165 6.81 -17.98 -11.47
C ALA A 165 5.63 -17.54 -12.35
N THR A 166 5.11 -16.34 -12.08
CA THR A 166 4.02 -15.67 -12.79
C THR A 166 4.46 -14.29 -13.28
N VAL A 167 3.64 -13.63 -14.11
CA VAL A 167 4.03 -12.36 -14.75
C VAL A 167 3.04 -11.23 -14.48
N ASN A 168 3.54 -10.00 -14.38
CA ASN A 168 2.74 -8.78 -14.23
C ASN A 168 2.85 -7.89 -15.47
N PHE A 169 1.72 -7.41 -15.99
CA PHE A 169 1.68 -6.44 -17.09
C PHE A 169 0.30 -5.78 -17.30
N GLN A 170 0.29 -4.63 -17.99
CA GLN A 170 -0.95 -3.99 -18.47
C GLN A 170 -1.28 -4.28 -19.93
N ARG A 171 -0.25 -4.51 -20.76
CA ARG A 171 -0.38 -4.55 -22.23
C ARG A 171 0.61 -5.52 -22.83
N ARG A 172 0.46 -5.77 -24.15
CA ARG A 172 1.35 -6.66 -24.93
C ARG A 172 1.25 -8.11 -24.43
N ALA A 173 0.03 -8.56 -24.15
CA ALA A 173 -0.23 -9.85 -23.51
C ALA A 173 0.44 -11.01 -24.26
N THR A 174 0.26 -11.11 -25.58
CA THR A 174 0.87 -12.17 -26.41
C THR A 174 2.39 -12.26 -26.23
N GLU A 175 3.08 -11.12 -26.18
CA GLU A 175 4.55 -11.09 -26.08
C GLU A 175 5.02 -11.47 -24.68
N ASN A 176 4.32 -10.99 -23.63
CA ASN A 176 4.66 -11.30 -22.25
C ASN A 176 4.35 -12.75 -21.89
N ILE A 177 3.24 -13.31 -22.38
CA ILE A 177 2.89 -14.73 -22.23
C ILE A 177 3.95 -15.60 -22.90
N LYS A 178 4.35 -15.29 -24.14
CA LYS A 178 5.44 -16.00 -24.85
C LYS A 178 6.79 -15.86 -24.13
N TYR A 179 7.03 -14.74 -23.44
CA TYR A 179 8.20 -14.59 -22.60
C TYR A 179 8.15 -15.53 -21.40
N LEU A 180 7.05 -15.51 -20.62
CA LEU A 180 6.90 -16.38 -19.46
C LEU A 180 6.98 -17.86 -19.82
N ARG A 181 6.31 -18.30 -20.90
CA ARG A 181 6.38 -19.68 -21.38
C ARG A 181 7.81 -20.10 -21.73
N ARG A 182 8.62 -19.22 -22.32
CA ARG A 182 10.05 -19.51 -22.58
C ARG A 182 10.86 -19.57 -21.28
N PHE A 183 10.56 -18.70 -20.32
CA PHE A 183 11.26 -18.64 -19.04
C PHE A 183 10.95 -19.87 -18.16
N ARG A 184 9.68 -20.29 -18.08
CA ARG A 184 9.23 -21.50 -17.36
C ARG A 184 8.34 -22.37 -18.25
N PRO A 185 8.93 -23.25 -19.09
CA PRO A 185 8.19 -24.05 -20.08
C PRO A 185 7.08 -24.93 -19.50
N LYS A 186 7.25 -25.40 -18.26
CA LYS A 186 6.33 -26.35 -17.60
C LYS A 186 5.29 -25.70 -16.68
N HIS A 187 5.44 -24.43 -16.35
CA HIS A 187 4.52 -23.77 -15.41
C HIS A 187 3.20 -23.44 -16.10
N HIS A 188 2.09 -23.49 -15.36
CA HIS A 188 0.84 -22.89 -15.81
C HIS A 188 1.04 -21.40 -16.04
N ILE A 189 0.38 -20.81 -17.04
CA ILE A 189 0.51 -19.37 -17.29
C ILE A 189 -0.48 -18.65 -16.39
N MET A 190 0.05 -17.82 -15.50
CA MET A 190 -0.75 -16.90 -14.71
C MET A 190 -0.22 -15.48 -14.85
N ILE A 191 -1.17 -14.56 -15.07
CA ILE A 191 -0.95 -13.13 -14.99
C ILE A 191 -1.39 -12.71 -13.57
N THR A 192 -0.44 -12.52 -12.67
CA THR A 192 -0.74 -12.22 -11.25
C THR A 192 -1.17 -10.78 -11.04
N GLU A 193 -0.68 -9.86 -11.87
CA GLU A 193 -1.23 -8.51 -11.94
C GLU A 193 -1.47 -8.13 -13.39
N TYR A 194 -2.74 -8.22 -13.80
CA TYR A 194 -3.20 -7.57 -15.02
C TYR A 194 -3.73 -6.18 -14.67
N TRP A 195 -2.94 -5.15 -14.97
CA TRP A 195 -3.23 -3.78 -14.53
C TRP A 195 -4.43 -3.18 -15.28
N THR A 196 -5.62 -3.17 -14.65
CA THR A 196 -6.90 -2.76 -15.26
C THR A 196 -7.01 -1.25 -15.52
N GLY A 197 -6.28 -0.46 -14.75
CA GLY A 197 -6.17 0.98 -14.87
C GLY A 197 -4.84 1.44 -14.29
N TRP A 198 -4.83 2.49 -13.47
CA TRP A 198 -3.63 2.96 -12.78
C TRP A 198 -3.97 3.91 -11.62
N PHE A 199 -3.02 4.11 -10.71
CA PHE A 199 -3.17 5.00 -9.56
C PHE A 199 -2.80 6.46 -9.87
N ASP A 200 -3.19 7.37 -8.97
CA ASP A 200 -3.05 8.82 -9.12
C ASP A 200 -2.08 9.46 -8.14
N TYR A 201 -1.45 10.54 -8.60
CA TYR A 201 -0.65 11.43 -7.76
C TYR A 201 -1.38 12.76 -7.51
N TRP A 202 -1.13 13.37 -6.35
CA TRP A 202 -1.56 14.74 -6.09
C TRP A 202 -1.04 15.71 -7.16
N ALA A 203 -1.91 16.64 -7.58
CA ALA A 203 -1.67 17.57 -8.70
C ALA A 203 -1.37 16.89 -10.06
N GLY A 204 -1.57 15.57 -10.17
CA GLY A 204 -1.53 14.83 -11.42
C GLY A 204 -2.87 14.87 -12.16
N LYS A 205 -2.86 14.38 -13.41
CA LYS A 205 -4.08 14.03 -14.12
C LYS A 205 -4.55 12.67 -13.64
N HIS A 206 -5.87 12.51 -13.47
CA HIS A 206 -6.48 11.21 -13.21
C HIS A 206 -6.08 10.21 -14.31
N GLN A 207 -5.44 9.13 -13.89
CA GLN A 207 -4.99 8.05 -14.73
C GLN A 207 -6.13 7.07 -14.95
N THR A 208 -6.17 6.57 -16.17
CA THR A 208 -7.27 5.75 -16.68
C THR A 208 -6.69 4.57 -17.49
N GLY A 209 -5.47 4.18 -17.12
CA GLY A 209 -4.66 3.18 -17.81
C GLY A 209 -3.98 3.68 -19.10
N ALA A 210 -3.03 2.87 -19.59
CA ALA A 210 -2.40 3.07 -20.90
C ALA A 210 -3.33 2.67 -22.07
N ILE A 211 -4.37 1.91 -21.78
CA ILE A 211 -5.54 1.71 -22.63
C ILE A 211 -6.47 2.85 -22.26
N THR A 212 -6.56 3.87 -23.11
CA THR A 212 -7.25 5.13 -22.79
C THR A 212 -8.64 4.94 -22.18
N PRO A 213 -9.09 5.83 -21.26
CA PRO A 213 -10.23 5.69 -20.34
C PRO A 213 -11.56 5.20 -20.92
N TYR A 214 -11.75 5.37 -22.23
CA TYR A 214 -13.03 5.15 -22.89
C TYR A 214 -13.09 3.90 -23.74
N ASP A 215 -11.99 3.17 -23.90
CA ASP A 215 -12.02 1.98 -24.74
C ASP A 215 -12.18 0.71 -23.91
N ALA A 216 -13.28 0.65 -23.16
CA ALA A 216 -13.77 -0.60 -22.58
C ALA A 216 -13.87 -1.70 -23.65
N LYS A 217 -13.98 -1.34 -24.94
CA LYS A 217 -13.95 -2.28 -26.04
C LYS A 217 -12.53 -2.78 -26.36
N ALA A 218 -11.49 -1.95 -26.30
CA ALA A 218 -10.09 -2.39 -26.38
C ALA A 218 -9.73 -3.28 -25.19
N PHE A 219 -10.14 -2.91 -23.97
CA PHE A 219 -9.98 -3.76 -22.79
C PHE A 219 -10.69 -5.11 -22.97
N GLU A 220 -11.95 -5.12 -23.44
CA GLU A 220 -12.67 -6.35 -23.78
C GLU A 220 -11.91 -7.17 -24.84
N THR A 221 -11.40 -6.53 -25.88
CA THR A 221 -10.69 -7.19 -26.99
C THR A 221 -9.38 -7.83 -26.51
N ASP A 222 -8.60 -7.14 -25.68
CA ASP A 222 -7.38 -7.70 -25.09
C ASP A 222 -7.71 -8.90 -24.18
N LEU A 223 -8.76 -8.79 -23.36
CA LEU A 223 -9.20 -9.87 -22.49
C LEU A 223 -9.74 -11.09 -23.27
N GLU A 224 -10.48 -10.87 -24.37
CA GLU A 224 -10.89 -11.94 -25.29
C GLU A 224 -9.67 -12.61 -25.92
N GLY A 225 -8.67 -11.82 -26.31
CA GLY A 225 -7.38 -12.32 -26.81
C GLY A 225 -6.68 -13.24 -25.82
N ILE A 226 -6.68 -12.87 -24.54
CA ILE A 226 -6.05 -13.64 -23.46
C ILE A 226 -6.86 -14.90 -23.13
N LEU A 227 -8.17 -14.79 -22.89
CA LEU A 227 -8.95 -15.88 -22.31
C LEU A 227 -9.64 -16.79 -23.33
N LEU A 228 -9.93 -16.30 -24.54
CA LEU A 228 -10.73 -17.04 -25.52
C LEU A 228 -9.95 -17.44 -26.78
N LEU A 229 -8.88 -16.72 -27.10
CA LEU A 229 -8.14 -16.86 -28.36
C LEU A 229 -6.69 -17.30 -28.18
N SER A 230 -6.20 -17.31 -26.94
CA SER A 230 -4.87 -17.81 -26.62
C SER A 230 -4.79 -19.32 -26.88
N GLU A 231 -3.63 -19.77 -27.37
CA GLU A 231 -3.29 -21.20 -27.49
C GLU A 231 -2.97 -21.84 -26.13
N GLU A 232 -2.70 -21.00 -25.12
CA GLU A 232 -2.38 -21.40 -23.75
C GLU A 232 -3.61 -21.23 -22.85
N GLU A 233 -3.82 -22.16 -21.91
CA GLU A 233 -4.71 -21.95 -20.79
C GLU A 233 -4.09 -20.91 -19.84
N ILE A 234 -4.82 -19.82 -19.56
CA ILE A 234 -4.29 -18.69 -18.81
C ILE A 234 -5.19 -18.37 -17.63
N SER A 235 -4.59 -18.27 -16.44
CA SER A 235 -5.21 -17.65 -15.27
C SER A 235 -4.87 -16.16 -15.21
N ILE A 236 -5.83 -15.33 -14.80
CA ILE A 236 -5.67 -13.88 -14.72
C ILE A 236 -6.21 -13.35 -13.40
N ASN A 237 -5.43 -12.49 -12.75
CA ASN A 237 -5.86 -11.68 -11.62
C ASN A 237 -5.91 -10.20 -12.04
N PHE A 238 -7.05 -9.56 -11.80
CA PHE A 238 -7.30 -8.18 -12.20
C PHE A 238 -6.81 -7.24 -11.09
N TYR A 239 -5.72 -6.51 -11.34
CA TYR A 239 -5.17 -5.53 -10.41
C TYR A 239 -5.48 -4.10 -10.89
N MET A 240 -6.36 -3.32 -10.28
CA MET A 240 -7.34 -3.70 -9.26
C MET A 240 -8.66 -4.12 -9.92
N PHE A 241 -9.36 -5.08 -9.32
CA PHE A 241 -10.77 -5.31 -9.64
C PHE A 241 -11.67 -4.29 -8.91
N PHE A 242 -11.31 -4.00 -7.66
CA PHE A 242 -11.83 -2.94 -6.83
C PHE A 242 -10.66 -2.40 -6.02
N GLY A 243 -10.31 -1.13 -6.19
CA GLY A 243 -9.18 -0.52 -5.47
C GLY A 243 -9.60 0.14 -4.15
N GLY A 244 -10.72 0.87 -4.12
CA GLY A 244 -11.26 1.48 -2.91
C GLY A 244 -10.53 2.76 -2.50
N THR A 245 -10.18 2.89 -1.22
CA THR A 245 -9.70 4.15 -0.63
C THR A 245 -8.52 3.92 0.31
N ASN A 246 -7.48 4.73 0.16
CA ASN A 246 -6.39 4.85 1.13
C ASN A 246 -6.83 5.77 2.28
N PHE A 247 -7.57 5.22 3.25
CA PHE A 247 -8.03 5.99 4.41
C PHE A 247 -6.87 6.45 5.31
N VAL A 248 -7.10 7.51 6.09
CA VAL A 248 -6.14 8.03 7.07
C VAL A 248 -4.80 8.38 6.39
N PHE A 249 -3.68 7.77 6.81
CA PHE A 249 -2.33 8.04 6.30
C PHE A 249 -1.74 6.79 5.64
N THR A 250 -2.59 6.00 4.98
CA THR A 250 -2.20 4.71 4.37
C THR A 250 -1.72 4.84 2.93
N SER A 251 -1.82 6.02 2.31
CA SER A 251 -1.38 6.21 0.92
C SER A 251 0.15 6.22 0.80
N GLY A 252 0.65 5.49 -0.19
CA GLY A 252 2.06 5.44 -0.52
C GLY A 252 2.56 6.66 -1.28
N ALA A 253 3.79 6.54 -1.76
CA ALA A 253 4.45 7.55 -2.59
C ALA A 253 5.54 6.93 -3.45
N HIS A 254 5.84 7.58 -4.57
CA HIS A 254 6.99 7.21 -5.41
C HIS A 254 8.09 8.26 -5.36
N HIS A 255 9.33 7.78 -5.27
CA HIS A 255 10.52 8.59 -5.39
C HIS A 255 11.29 8.15 -6.63
N PHE A 256 11.38 9.03 -7.63
CA PHE A 256 12.18 8.74 -8.82
C PHE A 256 13.51 9.49 -8.72
N PRO A 257 14.66 8.84 -9.00
CA PRO A 257 15.94 9.51 -9.06
C PRO A 257 15.86 10.74 -9.97
N PHE A 258 16.33 11.90 -9.48
CA PHE A 258 16.28 13.20 -10.17
C PHE A 258 14.87 13.77 -10.43
N ARG A 259 13.78 13.14 -9.97
CA ARG A 259 12.45 13.74 -9.89
C ARG A 259 12.01 13.91 -8.44
N GLN A 260 10.97 14.73 -8.29
CA GLN A 260 10.35 15.05 -7.01
C GLN A 260 9.67 13.81 -6.40
N TYR A 261 9.65 13.75 -5.07
CA TYR A 261 8.75 12.87 -4.31
C TYR A 261 7.31 13.07 -4.75
N LYS A 262 6.61 11.98 -5.09
CA LYS A 262 5.24 12.00 -5.61
C LYS A 262 4.30 11.22 -4.71
N PRO A 263 3.54 11.92 -3.86
CA PRO A 263 2.55 11.28 -3.02
C PRO A 263 1.32 10.89 -3.80
N LEU A 264 0.77 9.73 -3.47
CA LEU A 264 -0.48 9.28 -4.04
C LEU A 264 -1.68 9.95 -3.37
N VAL A 265 -2.76 10.07 -4.15
CA VAL A 265 -4.03 10.60 -3.65
C VAL A 265 -4.72 9.61 -2.69
N THR A 266 -5.72 10.11 -1.97
CA THR A 266 -6.54 9.29 -1.06
C THR A 266 -7.37 8.25 -1.81
N SER A 267 -7.94 8.63 -2.95
CA SER A 267 -8.68 7.71 -3.80
C SER A 267 -7.77 6.63 -4.35
N TYR A 268 -8.20 5.37 -4.25
CA TYR A 268 -7.60 4.25 -4.96
C TYR A 268 -8.62 3.66 -5.94
N ASP A 269 -9.44 4.52 -6.56
CA ASP A 269 -10.40 4.14 -7.62
C ASP A 269 -9.75 3.30 -8.72
N TYR A 270 -8.52 3.66 -9.07
CA TYR A 270 -7.65 2.95 -10.02
C TYR A 270 -8.19 2.91 -11.46
N ASP A 271 -9.33 3.53 -11.76
CA ASP A 271 -10.12 3.26 -12.97
C ASP A 271 -10.41 1.75 -13.11
N ALA A 272 -10.72 1.13 -11.96
CA ALA A 272 -10.98 -0.30 -11.85
C ALA A 272 -12.38 -0.68 -12.40
N PRO A 273 -12.62 -1.98 -12.62
CA PRO A 273 -13.95 -2.51 -12.93
C PRO A 273 -15.04 -2.05 -11.95
N LEU A 274 -14.73 -2.01 -10.65
CA LEU A 274 -15.57 -1.34 -9.65
C LEU A 274 -14.91 -0.01 -9.27
N ASN A 275 -15.65 1.09 -9.36
CA ASN A 275 -15.14 2.39 -8.93
C ASN A 275 -14.92 2.43 -7.41
N GLU A 276 -14.34 3.52 -6.88
CA GLU A 276 -14.04 3.67 -5.44
C GLU A 276 -15.25 3.43 -4.52
N ALA A 277 -16.48 3.71 -4.99
CA ALA A 277 -17.71 3.51 -4.24
C ALA A 277 -18.34 2.10 -4.41
N GLY A 278 -17.69 1.22 -5.16
CA GLY A 278 -18.14 -0.15 -5.44
C GLY A 278 -19.14 -0.27 -6.59
N ASP A 279 -19.35 0.78 -7.38
CA ASP A 279 -20.31 0.77 -8.49
C ASP A 279 -19.70 0.15 -9.76
N PRO A 280 -20.43 -0.73 -10.49
CA PRO A 280 -19.95 -1.31 -11.74
C PRO A 280 -19.69 -0.29 -12.85
N THR A 281 -18.50 -0.33 -13.44
CA THR A 281 -18.08 0.52 -14.57
C THR A 281 -18.24 -0.20 -15.91
N PRO A 282 -18.08 0.47 -17.07
CA PRO A 282 -18.03 -0.20 -18.37
C PRO A 282 -17.02 -1.36 -18.45
N LYS A 283 -15.89 -1.28 -17.71
CA LYS A 283 -14.90 -2.37 -17.63
C LYS A 283 -15.44 -3.59 -16.88
N TYR A 284 -16.24 -3.41 -15.83
CA TYR A 284 -16.94 -4.53 -15.17
C TYR A 284 -17.80 -5.31 -16.16
N TYR A 285 -18.61 -4.60 -16.95
CA TYR A 285 -19.48 -5.24 -17.92
C TYR A 285 -18.70 -5.91 -19.06
N ALA A 286 -17.54 -5.37 -19.44
CA ALA A 286 -16.63 -6.02 -20.38
C ALA A 286 -16.10 -7.35 -19.82
N ILE A 287 -15.56 -7.36 -18.59
CA ILE A 287 -15.11 -8.59 -17.91
C ILE A 287 -16.25 -9.61 -17.87
N ARG A 288 -17.44 -9.19 -17.44
CA ARG A 288 -18.59 -10.07 -17.33
C ARG A 288 -18.95 -10.72 -18.67
N ARG A 289 -19.01 -9.95 -19.76
CA ARG A 289 -19.31 -10.49 -21.11
C ARG A 289 -18.27 -11.50 -21.57
N VAL A 290 -16.98 -11.24 -21.35
CA VAL A 290 -15.91 -12.18 -21.74
C VAL A 290 -16.00 -13.47 -20.93
N LEU A 291 -16.26 -13.37 -19.63
CA LEU A 291 -16.41 -14.55 -18.77
C LEU A 291 -17.69 -15.34 -19.07
N GLU A 292 -18.80 -14.68 -19.43
CA GLU A 292 -19.99 -15.37 -19.94
C GLU A 292 -19.69 -16.18 -21.20
N LYS A 293 -18.94 -15.62 -22.15
CA LYS A 293 -18.49 -16.35 -23.35
C LYS A 293 -17.54 -17.50 -23.00
N PHE A 294 -16.62 -17.28 -22.07
CA PHE A 294 -15.68 -18.31 -21.59
C PHE A 294 -16.43 -19.50 -20.99
N TYR A 295 -17.33 -19.25 -20.04
CA TYR A 295 -18.09 -20.31 -19.37
C TYR A 295 -19.14 -20.97 -20.27
N SER A 296 -19.64 -20.27 -21.30
CA SER A 296 -20.49 -20.90 -22.32
C SER A 296 -19.73 -21.95 -23.15
N LYS A 297 -18.41 -21.76 -23.35
CA LYS A 297 -17.53 -22.74 -24.00
C LYS A 297 -17.01 -23.81 -23.04
N HIS A 298 -16.96 -23.50 -21.74
CA HIS A 298 -16.41 -24.34 -20.67
C HIS A 298 -17.39 -24.46 -19.48
N PRO A 299 -18.59 -25.04 -19.68
CA PRO A 299 -19.63 -25.09 -18.64
C PRO A 299 -19.21 -25.89 -17.39
N GLU A 300 -18.31 -26.86 -17.54
CA GLU A 300 -17.70 -27.63 -16.45
C GLU A 300 -16.85 -26.75 -15.53
N LEU A 301 -16.09 -25.81 -16.09
CA LEU A 301 -15.26 -24.89 -15.31
C LEU A 301 -16.11 -23.89 -14.54
N TYR A 302 -17.31 -23.54 -15.03
CA TYR A 302 -18.21 -22.68 -14.27
C TYR A 302 -18.70 -23.36 -13.00
N VAL A 303 -19.17 -24.61 -13.08
CA VAL A 303 -19.65 -25.37 -11.91
C VAL A 303 -18.54 -25.53 -10.90
N LEU A 304 -17.37 -26.01 -11.34
CA LEU A 304 -16.24 -26.29 -10.46
C LEU A 304 -15.76 -25.04 -9.71
N ASN A 305 -15.78 -23.88 -10.38
CA ASN A 305 -15.12 -22.69 -9.85
C ASN A 305 -16.06 -21.63 -9.28
N ASN A 306 -17.27 -21.53 -9.83
CA ASN A 306 -18.20 -20.44 -9.55
C ASN A 306 -19.51 -20.89 -8.91
N ASP A 307 -19.90 -22.14 -9.06
CA ASP A 307 -21.19 -22.61 -8.57
C ASP A 307 -21.09 -24.02 -7.98
N ARG A 308 -20.16 -24.18 -7.02
CA ARG A 308 -19.86 -25.48 -6.40
C ARG A 308 -21.06 -26.11 -5.71
N SER A 309 -22.00 -25.30 -5.23
CA SER A 309 -23.28 -25.74 -4.67
C SER A 309 -24.44 -25.78 -5.67
N HIS A 310 -24.19 -25.57 -6.97
CA HIS A 310 -25.18 -25.63 -8.06
C HIS A 310 -26.40 -24.68 -7.87
N LYS A 311 -26.19 -23.52 -7.24
CA LYS A 311 -27.21 -22.51 -6.95
C LYS A 311 -27.66 -21.71 -8.18
N TYR A 312 -26.81 -21.56 -9.21
CA TYR A 312 -27.01 -20.60 -10.30
C TYR A 312 -27.20 -21.24 -11.68
N GLY A 313 -27.21 -22.57 -11.79
CA GLY A 313 -27.68 -23.29 -12.98
C GLY A 313 -26.93 -22.92 -14.27
N HIS A 314 -25.59 -22.80 -14.18
CA HIS A 314 -24.68 -22.39 -15.26
C HIS A 314 -24.78 -20.93 -15.74
N SER A 315 -25.50 -20.06 -15.02
CA SER A 315 -25.59 -18.63 -15.32
C SER A 315 -24.83 -17.80 -14.29
N LEU A 316 -24.16 -16.71 -14.70
CA LEU A 316 -23.49 -15.83 -13.75
C LEU A 316 -24.50 -15.21 -12.76
N PRO A 317 -24.17 -15.12 -11.45
CA PRO A 317 -25.06 -14.54 -10.46
C PRO A 317 -25.51 -13.12 -10.82
N THR A 318 -26.65 -12.69 -10.29
CA THR A 318 -27.14 -11.32 -10.46
C THR A 318 -26.16 -10.31 -9.87
N ILE A 319 -26.05 -9.15 -10.53
CA ILE A 319 -25.23 -8.04 -10.04
C ILE A 319 -25.95 -7.41 -8.85
N PRO A 320 -25.32 -7.30 -7.67
CA PRO A 320 -25.90 -6.57 -6.54
C PRO A 320 -26.17 -5.10 -6.90
N PRO A 321 -27.21 -4.46 -6.35
CA PRO A 321 -27.45 -3.05 -6.59
C PRO A 321 -26.32 -2.20 -6.01
N SER A 322 -25.98 -1.13 -6.72
CA SER A 322 -25.10 -0.07 -6.23
C SER A 322 -25.60 0.53 -4.91
N SER A 323 -24.67 0.93 -4.04
CA SER A 323 -25.00 1.61 -2.80
C SER A 323 -25.68 2.95 -3.06
N THR A 324 -26.70 3.29 -2.26
CA THR A 324 -27.39 4.58 -2.37
C THR A 324 -26.43 5.72 -2.05
N LYS A 325 -26.41 6.73 -2.91
CA LYS A 325 -25.62 7.96 -2.71
C LYS A 325 -26.56 9.09 -2.30
N THR A 326 -26.13 9.91 -1.36
CA THR A 326 -26.92 11.04 -0.85
C THR A 326 -26.09 12.31 -0.83
N SER A 327 -26.67 13.40 -1.32
CA SER A 327 -26.13 14.74 -1.09
C SER A 327 -26.68 15.26 0.23
N TYR A 328 -25.82 15.38 1.25
CA TYR A 328 -26.19 15.91 2.56
C TYR A 328 -26.33 17.44 2.57
N GLY A 329 -26.02 18.11 1.46
CA GLY A 329 -26.04 19.56 1.35
C GLY A 329 -24.89 20.24 2.11
N THR A 330 -25.04 21.53 2.35
CA THR A 330 -24.01 22.35 3.00
C THR A 330 -24.03 22.16 4.51
N ILE A 331 -22.89 21.74 5.08
CA ILE A 331 -22.68 21.69 6.53
C ILE A 331 -21.96 22.97 6.96
N GLN A 332 -22.56 23.71 7.90
CA GLN A 332 -21.90 24.88 8.50
C GLN A 332 -21.00 24.43 9.65
N ILE A 333 -19.71 24.77 9.58
CA ILE A 333 -18.76 24.50 10.66
C ILE A 333 -18.98 25.54 11.76
N SER A 334 -19.55 25.12 12.89
CA SER A 334 -19.95 25.99 13.99
C SER A 334 -18.86 26.24 15.04
N GLY A 335 -17.74 25.52 14.97
CA GLY A 335 -16.64 25.66 15.91
C GLY A 335 -15.33 25.10 15.38
N TYR A 336 -14.23 25.60 15.93
CA TYR A 336 -12.86 25.16 15.64
C TYR A 336 -12.01 25.31 16.90
N LYS A 337 -10.94 24.52 17.01
CA LYS A 337 -9.84 24.78 17.94
C LYS A 337 -8.71 25.48 17.18
N THR A 338 -8.14 26.53 17.76
CA THR A 338 -6.90 27.11 17.22
C THR A 338 -5.75 26.13 17.40
N PHE A 339 -4.67 26.35 16.65
CA PHE A 339 -3.48 25.52 16.78
C PHE A 339 -2.91 25.58 18.21
N GLU A 340 -2.89 26.76 18.84
CA GLU A 340 -2.46 26.92 20.24
C GLU A 340 -3.35 26.15 21.21
N GLN A 341 -4.66 26.11 20.96
CA GLN A 341 -5.59 25.32 21.78
C GLN A 341 -5.35 23.82 21.60
N ILE A 342 -4.95 23.36 20.42
CA ILE A 342 -4.55 21.96 20.18
C ILE A 342 -3.24 21.65 20.91
N LEU A 343 -2.26 22.55 20.84
CA LEU A 343 -0.96 22.35 21.50
C LEU A 343 -1.02 22.40 23.04
N ALA A 344 -2.01 23.09 23.59
CA ALA A 344 -2.27 23.10 25.03
C ALA A 344 -3.10 21.89 25.50
N ASP A 345 -3.57 21.05 24.57
CA ASP A 345 -4.40 19.89 24.86
C ASP A 345 -3.53 18.64 24.95
N ASP A 346 -3.29 18.18 26.18
CA ASP A 346 -2.48 16.99 26.46
C ASP A 346 -3.13 15.69 25.93
N LEU A 347 -4.41 15.71 25.55
CA LEU A 347 -5.05 14.57 24.88
C LEU A 347 -4.73 14.50 23.38
N LEU A 348 -4.30 15.61 22.79
CA LEU A 348 -4.01 15.71 21.35
C LEU A 348 -2.52 15.76 21.04
N THR A 349 -1.66 15.95 22.05
CA THR A 349 -0.23 16.14 21.85
C THR A 349 0.63 15.30 22.80
N VAL A 350 1.73 14.76 22.26
CA VAL A 350 2.77 14.07 23.05
C VAL A 350 4.07 14.84 22.90
N THR A 351 4.57 15.41 23.99
CA THR A 351 5.79 16.22 23.98
C THR A 351 7.01 15.41 24.42
N THR A 352 8.05 15.38 23.58
CA THR A 352 9.38 14.83 23.93
C THR A 352 10.42 15.95 23.90
N LYS A 353 11.24 16.07 24.95
CA LYS A 353 12.39 16.97 24.96
C LYS A 353 13.58 16.30 24.28
N LEU A 354 14.22 17.01 23.35
CA LEU A 354 15.41 16.55 22.64
C LEU A 354 16.63 17.39 23.06
N THR A 355 17.76 16.73 23.31
CA THR A 355 19.03 17.40 23.71
C THR A 355 20.07 17.48 22.59
N ASN A 356 19.96 16.62 21.57
CA ASN A 356 20.98 16.46 20.51
C ASN A 356 20.42 16.78 19.12
N GLY A 357 19.60 17.83 19.02
CA GLY A 357 18.97 18.24 17.77
C GLY A 357 17.67 17.49 17.43
N PRO A 358 17.05 17.80 16.27
CA PRO A 358 15.82 17.16 15.83
C PRO A 358 16.05 15.68 15.49
N LYS A 359 15.02 14.86 15.71
CA LYS A 359 14.97 13.43 15.37
C LYS A 359 13.75 13.17 14.50
N SER A 360 13.86 12.27 13.52
CA SER A 360 12.70 11.83 12.73
C SER A 360 11.60 11.25 13.63
N MET A 361 10.38 11.19 13.10
CA MET A 361 9.20 10.74 13.85
C MET A 361 9.36 9.30 14.37
N GLU A 362 10.03 8.45 13.60
CA GLU A 362 10.29 7.05 13.92
C GLU A 362 11.28 6.93 15.09
N GLN A 363 12.17 7.91 15.25
CA GLN A 363 13.22 7.94 16.29
C GLN A 363 12.73 8.52 17.63
N LEU A 364 11.49 9.03 17.68
CA LEU A 364 10.89 9.53 18.92
C LEU A 364 10.64 8.39 19.92
N SER A 365 10.68 8.70 21.21
CA SER A 365 10.41 7.73 22.28
C SER A 365 8.92 7.68 22.63
N VAL A 366 8.08 7.50 21.63
CA VAL A 366 6.61 7.38 21.74
C VAL A 366 6.15 5.99 21.28
N ASN A 367 4.87 5.66 21.52
CA ASN A 367 4.25 4.40 21.07
C ASN A 367 5.08 3.16 21.45
N ASN A 368 5.37 3.00 22.75
CA ASN A 368 6.18 1.90 23.26
C ASN A 368 7.57 1.80 22.60
N LYS A 369 8.21 2.95 22.33
CA LYS A 369 9.49 3.07 21.62
C LYS A 369 9.44 2.60 20.17
N SER A 370 8.26 2.51 19.56
CA SER A 370 8.12 2.27 18.11
C SER A 370 8.23 3.57 17.30
N GLY A 371 8.21 4.73 17.97
CA GLY A 371 8.15 6.02 17.29
C GLY A 371 6.74 6.35 16.80
N ALA A 372 6.58 7.51 16.18
CA ALA A 372 5.36 7.82 15.44
C ALA A 372 5.52 7.31 14.01
N SER A 373 4.51 6.60 13.50
CA SER A 373 4.52 6.03 12.15
C SER A 373 3.90 6.93 11.10
N GLN A 374 2.90 7.71 11.50
CA GLN A 374 2.07 8.52 10.61
C GLN A 374 1.64 9.82 11.30
N GLY A 375 1.20 10.79 10.49
CA GLY A 375 0.65 12.06 10.95
C GLY A 375 1.68 13.18 10.97
N PHE A 376 1.58 14.06 11.98
CA PHE A 376 2.32 15.32 12.02
C PHE A 376 3.26 15.39 13.21
N ILE A 377 4.46 15.93 12.97
CA ILE A 377 5.44 16.24 14.01
C ILE A 377 5.62 17.76 14.14
N LEU A 378 5.72 18.23 15.38
CA LEU A 378 6.02 19.62 15.70
C LEU A 378 7.37 19.74 16.40
N TYR A 379 8.37 20.33 15.74
CA TYR A 379 9.63 20.67 16.39
C TYR A 379 9.56 22.08 16.96
N THR A 380 9.81 22.24 18.26
CA THR A 380 9.85 23.56 18.90
C THR A 380 11.25 23.89 19.42
N VAL A 381 11.80 25.01 18.97
CA VAL A 381 13.02 25.60 19.56
C VAL A 381 12.63 26.72 20.52
N LYS A 382 12.93 26.54 21.80
CA LYS A 382 12.80 27.61 22.82
C LYS A 382 14.03 28.51 22.77
N ASP A 383 13.79 29.80 22.98
CA ASP A 383 14.85 30.81 23.13
C ASP A 383 15.82 30.93 21.95
N ILE A 384 15.32 30.78 20.70
CA ILE A 384 16.17 30.92 19.51
C ILE A 384 16.91 32.26 19.47
N LEU A 385 16.32 33.35 19.99
CA LEU A 385 16.96 34.66 20.04
C LEU A 385 18.16 34.68 20.99
N SER A 386 18.16 33.86 22.03
CA SER A 386 19.33 33.66 22.90
C SER A 386 20.43 32.91 22.14
N LEU A 387 20.05 31.92 21.31
CA LEU A 387 20.99 31.22 20.43
C LEU A 387 21.62 32.17 19.39
N THR A 388 20.83 33.10 18.84
CA THR A 388 21.30 34.08 17.84
C THR A 388 21.92 35.33 18.45
N LYS A 389 21.96 35.43 19.80
CA LYS A 389 22.37 36.65 20.54
C LYS A 389 21.62 37.91 20.07
N GLY A 390 20.37 37.75 19.63
CA GLY A 390 19.51 38.83 19.11
C GLY A 390 19.87 39.34 17.71
N LEU A 391 20.83 38.71 17.02
CA LEU A 391 21.20 39.03 15.65
C LEU A 391 20.19 38.45 14.66
N ALA A 392 20.06 39.13 13.52
CA ALA A 392 19.40 38.53 12.37
C ALA A 392 20.24 37.34 11.90
N CYS A 393 19.58 36.24 11.57
CA CYS A 393 20.25 35.07 11.04
C CYS A 393 19.36 34.35 10.03
N GLN A 394 20.01 33.68 9.09
CA GLN A 394 19.33 32.80 8.16
C GLN A 394 19.29 31.39 8.76
N VAL A 395 18.09 30.84 8.93
CA VAL A 395 17.92 29.45 9.36
C VAL A 395 17.81 28.59 8.13
N THR A 396 18.63 27.54 8.07
CA THR A 396 18.52 26.49 7.07
C THR A 396 17.89 25.27 7.71
N VAL A 397 16.80 24.78 7.12
CA VAL A 397 16.19 23.50 7.47
C VAL A 397 16.59 22.51 6.38
N THR A 398 17.20 21.40 6.77
CA THR A 398 17.61 20.32 5.86
C THR A 398 16.80 19.06 6.15
N ALA A 399 16.86 18.10 5.22
CA ALA A 399 16.23 16.78 5.34
C ALA A 399 14.72 16.80 5.62
N VAL A 400 13.99 17.77 5.04
CA VAL A 400 12.53 17.81 5.13
C VAL A 400 11.93 16.63 4.37
N ALA A 401 11.04 15.90 5.05
CA ALA A 401 10.28 14.77 4.54
C ALA A 401 8.83 14.93 5.06
N ASP A 402 7.85 15.35 4.26
CA ASP A 402 7.93 15.77 2.84
C ASP A 402 7.50 17.22 2.57
N ASN A 403 6.79 17.82 3.52
CA ASN A 403 6.34 19.21 3.52
C ASN A 403 6.61 19.85 4.87
N ALA A 404 6.85 21.17 4.91
CA ALA A 404 6.95 21.89 6.16
C ALA A 404 6.29 23.27 6.17
N VAL A 405 5.70 23.62 7.32
CA VAL A 405 5.25 24.99 7.62
C VAL A 405 6.07 25.51 8.79
N VAL A 406 6.63 26.71 8.65
CA VAL A 406 7.36 27.40 9.70
C VAL A 406 6.49 28.47 10.31
N LEU A 407 6.32 28.39 11.62
CA LEU A 407 5.59 29.38 12.40
C LEU A 407 6.57 30.22 13.25
N ALA A 408 6.33 31.54 13.27
CA ALA A 408 6.93 32.47 14.21
C ALA A 408 5.84 33.12 15.05
N ASN A 409 5.86 32.90 16.37
CA ASN A 409 4.84 33.40 17.31
C ASN A 409 3.40 33.06 16.89
N GLY A 410 3.17 31.84 16.40
CA GLY A 410 1.85 31.35 15.96
C GLY A 410 1.45 31.77 14.54
N GLN A 411 2.25 32.59 13.84
CA GLN A 411 1.97 33.00 12.46
C GLN A 411 2.86 32.25 11.46
N ALA A 412 2.27 31.76 10.38
CA ALA A 412 3.02 31.14 9.30
C ALA A 412 3.88 32.19 8.58
N ILE A 413 5.19 31.94 8.53
CA ILE A 413 6.17 32.79 7.84
C ILE A 413 6.78 32.12 6.62
N PHE A 414 6.67 30.79 6.52
CA PHE A 414 7.15 30.02 5.38
C PHE A 414 6.36 28.72 5.24
N GLN A 415 6.14 28.29 4.00
CA GLN A 415 5.59 26.97 3.67
C GLN A 415 6.41 26.38 2.52
N SER A 416 6.94 25.16 2.72
CA SER A 416 7.64 24.45 1.67
C SER A 416 6.64 23.84 0.67
N LEU A 417 7.07 23.69 -0.57
CA LEU A 417 6.39 22.80 -1.50
C LEU A 417 6.73 21.34 -1.16
N PRO A 418 5.87 20.38 -1.57
CA PRO A 418 6.21 18.97 -1.49
C PRO A 418 7.50 18.72 -2.22
N SER A 419 8.35 17.83 -1.70
CA SER A 419 9.65 17.44 -2.24
C SER A 419 10.82 18.43 -2.08
N ILE A 420 10.58 19.63 -1.53
CA ILE A 420 11.68 20.51 -1.11
C ILE A 420 12.28 19.92 0.17
N ASN A 421 13.46 19.31 0.02
CA ASN A 421 14.18 18.68 1.13
C ASN A 421 15.03 19.67 1.95
N GLN A 422 15.20 20.90 1.47
CA GLN A 422 15.94 21.95 2.16
C GLN A 422 15.38 23.32 1.81
N PHE A 423 15.23 24.20 2.80
CA PHE A 423 14.85 25.58 2.59
C PHE A 423 15.50 26.51 3.61
N GLN A 424 15.43 27.81 3.33
CA GLN A 424 15.99 28.86 4.16
C GLN A 424 14.93 29.93 4.46
N PHE A 425 15.00 30.50 5.64
CA PHE A 425 14.18 31.66 6.01
C PHE A 425 14.94 32.55 7.00
N ASP A 426 14.64 33.84 6.97
CA ASP A 426 15.30 34.81 7.83
C ASP A 426 14.58 34.95 9.17
N LEU A 427 15.38 34.95 10.24
CA LEU A 427 14.95 35.36 11.56
C LEU A 427 15.29 36.84 11.76
N PRO A 428 14.29 37.72 11.99
CA PRO A 428 14.56 39.13 12.19
C PRO A 428 15.33 39.36 13.51
N ALA A 429 16.25 40.32 13.50
CA ALA A 429 16.88 40.82 14.72
C ALA A 429 15.84 41.39 15.68
N LYS A 430 16.15 41.42 16.99
CA LYS A 430 15.30 42.09 17.97
C LYS A 430 15.31 43.59 17.67
N THR A 431 14.29 44.12 16.97
CA THR A 431 14.09 45.57 16.89
C THR A 431 13.90 46.08 18.31
N LYS A 432 14.75 47.03 18.75
CA LYS A 432 14.65 47.72 20.05
C LYS A 432 13.37 48.56 20.10
N LYS A 433 12.19 47.94 20.18
CA LYS A 433 10.94 48.48 20.74
C LYS A 433 9.81 47.49 20.50
N LEU A 434 9.54 46.67 21.50
CA LEU A 434 8.21 46.32 22.01
C LEU A 434 8.44 45.35 23.18
N VAL A 435 8.52 45.94 24.36
CA VAL A 435 8.39 45.21 25.62
C VAL A 435 6.90 45.01 25.83
N ASP A 436 6.41 43.79 25.59
CA ASP A 436 5.25 43.27 26.31
C ASP A 436 5.73 42.01 27.04
N SER A 437 5.91 42.19 28.35
CA SER A 437 6.41 41.19 29.30
C SER A 437 5.41 40.07 29.62
N SER A 438 4.31 39.95 28.88
CA SER A 438 3.29 38.91 29.07
C SER A 438 3.24 37.83 27.97
N ARG A 439 3.92 38.04 26.83
CA ARG A 439 4.02 37.04 25.75
C ARG A 439 5.44 36.50 25.67
N LYS A 440 5.63 35.24 26.02
CA LYS A 440 6.89 34.50 25.80
C LYS A 440 7.13 34.40 24.30
N TYR A 441 7.87 35.35 23.74
CA TYR A 441 8.43 35.24 22.40
C TYR A 441 9.47 34.13 22.39
N GLY A 442 9.23 33.07 21.61
CA GLY A 442 10.23 32.02 21.38
C GLY A 442 9.68 30.60 21.34
N SER A 443 8.81 30.30 20.37
CA SER A 443 8.62 28.95 19.86
C SER A 443 8.63 29.03 18.34
N TYR A 444 9.76 28.66 17.73
CA TYR A 444 9.79 28.38 16.30
C TYR A 444 9.36 26.95 16.11
N GLN A 445 8.33 26.77 15.30
CA GLN A 445 7.59 25.54 15.18
C GLN A 445 7.69 25.04 13.74
N PHE A 446 8.18 23.82 13.59
CA PHE A 446 8.24 23.13 12.30
C PHE A 446 7.18 22.05 12.28
N TRP A 447 6.22 22.19 11.38
CA TRP A 447 5.25 21.16 11.07
C TRP A 447 5.80 20.31 9.93
N SER A 448 5.77 18.99 10.00
CA SER A 448 5.99 18.15 8.80
C SER A 448 4.97 17.04 8.71
N ASP A 449 4.40 16.87 7.50
CA ASP A 449 3.70 15.65 7.08
C ASP A 449 4.80 14.63 6.79
N ALA A 450 5.06 13.77 7.77
CA ALA A 450 6.08 12.75 7.65
C ALA A 450 5.35 11.43 7.39
N ARG A 451 5.49 10.95 6.15
CA ARG A 451 5.24 9.54 5.82
C ARG A 451 6.51 8.76 6.11
N SER A 452 6.34 7.48 6.44
CA SER A 452 7.43 6.61 6.84
C SER A 452 8.39 6.34 5.68
N GLN A 453 9.35 7.24 5.47
CA GLN A 453 10.50 7.04 4.61
C GLN A 453 11.67 7.82 5.20
N SER A 454 12.48 7.16 6.03
CA SER A 454 13.83 7.65 6.25
C SER A 454 14.51 7.58 4.87
N LYS A 455 14.78 8.75 4.29
CA LYS A 455 15.62 8.85 3.10
C LYS A 455 16.92 8.15 3.44
N GLY A 456 17.17 7.04 2.74
CA GLY A 456 18.43 6.32 2.81
C GLY A 456 19.57 7.32 2.69
N SER A 457 20.56 7.14 3.56
CA SER A 457 21.86 7.78 3.57
C SER A 457 22.32 8.37 2.22
N SER A 458 22.57 9.68 2.23
CA SER A 458 23.72 10.26 1.53
C SER A 458 24.18 11.50 2.29
#